data_AF-N8YGJ2-F1
#
_entry.id   AF-N8YGJ2-F1
#
_cell.length_a   1.000
_cell.length_b   1.000
_cell.length_c   1.000
_cell.angle_alpha   90.00
_cell.angle_beta   90.00
_cell.angle_gamma   90.00
#
_symmetry.space_group_name_H-M   'P 1'
#
loop_
_entity.id
_entity.type
_entity.pdbx_description
1 polymer ?
#
loop_
_entity_poly.entity_id
_entity_poly.type
_entity_poly.pdbx_seq_one_letter_code
_entity_poly.pdbx_strand_id
1 'polypeptide(L)'
;MTLAWYGHLKFLHHAPLWQAILFGWSIALLEYSFMIPATKLLNANGWSLGEMKITQEVVTLIVFVPFMIFLFKQPFKLDYVWAMFCLLGCVYFVFRNQS
;
A
#
# COMPACT_ATOMS: atom_id res chain seq x y z
N MET A 1 1.29 -4.63 1.11
CA MET A 1 2.75 -4.86 1.05
C MET A 1 3.49 -4.24 2.23
N THR A 2 2.90 -3.23 2.88
CA THR A 2 3.53 -2.43 3.95
C THR A 2 3.97 -3.27 5.16
N LEU A 3 3.14 -4.20 5.62
CA LEU A 3 3.44 -4.95 6.84
C LEU A 3 4.54 -6.00 6.61
N ALA A 4 4.52 -6.68 5.47
CA ALA A 4 5.53 -7.68 5.11
C ALA A 4 6.92 -7.06 4.96
N TRP A 5 7.01 -5.86 4.39
CA TRP A 5 8.28 -5.16 4.15
C TRP A 5 8.85 -4.47 5.38
N TYR A 6 8.02 -3.78 6.16
CA TYR A 6 8.51 -2.95 7.26
C TYR A 6 8.32 -3.57 8.65
N GLY A 7 7.49 -4.61 8.79
CA GLY A 7 7.23 -5.25 10.09
C GLY A 7 8.49 -5.85 10.74
N HIS A 8 9.38 -6.44 9.94
CA HIS A 8 10.63 -7.03 10.44
C HIS A 8 11.59 -5.98 11.04
N LEU A 9 11.56 -4.75 10.53
CA LEU A 9 12.41 -3.65 11.00
C LEU A 9 12.03 -3.17 12.41
N LYS A 10 10.82 -3.43 12.91
CA LYS A 10 10.46 -3.04 14.28
C LYS A 10 10.53 -4.20 15.27
N PHE A 11 10.02 -5.36 14.90
CA PHE A 11 9.83 -6.46 15.84
C PHE A 11 10.94 -7.51 15.82
N LEU A 12 11.71 -7.58 14.73
CA LEU A 12 12.69 -8.64 14.48
C LEU A 12 14.11 -8.09 14.22
N HIS A 13 14.44 -6.93 14.81
CA HIS A 13 15.75 -6.27 14.60
C HIS A 13 16.96 -7.16 14.94
N HIS A 14 16.81 -8.09 15.89
CA HIS A 14 17.84 -9.06 16.29
C HIS A 14 17.56 -10.50 15.83
N ALA A 15 16.47 -10.73 15.11
CA ALA A 15 16.10 -12.06 14.67
C ALA A 15 16.89 -12.46 13.40
N PRO A 16 17.26 -13.74 13.25
CA PRO A 16 17.95 -14.21 12.06
C PRO A 16 17.11 -14.02 10.79
N LEU A 17 17.76 -13.69 9.68
CA LEU A 17 17.17 -13.37 8.37
C LEU A 17 16.08 -14.37 7.93
N TRP A 18 16.26 -15.66 8.21
CA TRP A 18 15.29 -16.68 7.83
C TRP A 18 13.92 -16.47 8.50
N GLN A 19 13.87 -16.00 9.75
CA GLN A 19 12.60 -15.70 10.44
C GLN A 19 11.92 -14.49 9.84
N ALA A 20 12.68 -13.43 9.54
CA ALA A 20 12.14 -12.23 8.89
C ALA A 20 11.52 -12.57 7.52
N ILE A 21 12.18 -13.44 6.73
CA ILE A 21 11.67 -13.90 5.43
C ILE A 21 10.38 -14.71 5.60
N LEU A 22 10.34 -15.66 6.55
CA LEU A 22 9.21 -16.58 6.73
C LEU A 22 7.94 -15.84 7.23
N PHE A 23 8.11 -14.92 8.20
CA PHE A 23 7.03 -14.05 8.65
C PHE A 23 6.60 -13.05 7.57
N GLY A 24 7.55 -12.47 6.84
CA GLY A 24 7.26 -11.59 5.70
C GLY A 24 6.44 -12.28 4.62
N TRP A 25 6.79 -13.52 4.27
CA TRP A 25 6.03 -14.34 3.32
C TRP A 25 4.62 -14.67 3.80
N SER A 26 4.46 -14.99 5.09
CA SER A 26 3.15 -15.27 5.69
C SER A 26 2.23 -14.06 5.62
N ILE A 27 2.76 -12.87 5.93
CA ILE A 27 2.01 -11.61 5.85
C ILE A 27 1.73 -11.24 4.38
N ALA A 28 2.70 -11.41 3.49
CA ALA A 28 2.53 -11.11 2.07
C ALA A 28 1.40 -11.96 1.44
N LEU A 29 1.30 -13.24 1.81
CA LEU A 29 0.21 -14.10 1.37
C LEU A 29 -1.17 -13.57 1.77
N LEU A 30 -1.32 -13.03 2.98
CA LEU A 30 -2.57 -12.41 3.41
C LEU A 30 -2.87 -11.14 2.60
N GLU A 31 -1.88 -10.27 2.42
CA GLU A 31 -2.05 -9.04 1.63
C GLU A 31 -2.42 -9.35 0.16
N TYR A 32 -1.80 -10.37 -0.45
CA TYR A 32 -2.16 -10.81 -1.81
C TYR A 32 -3.55 -11.42 -1.88
N SER A 33 -3.96 -12.17 -0.85
CA SER A 33 -5.28 -12.78 -0.79
C SER A 33 -6.41 -11.75 -0.82
N PHE A 34 -6.18 -10.52 -0.34
CA PHE A 34 -7.14 -9.42 -0.48
C PHE A 34 -7.00 -8.66 -1.80
N MET A 35 -5.76 -8.48 -2.29
CA MET A 35 -5.49 -7.71 -3.50
C MET A 35 -6.01 -8.40 -4.76
N ILE A 36 -5.83 -9.71 -4.91
CA ILE A 36 -6.24 -10.46 -6.12
C ILE A 36 -7.77 -10.40 -6.34
N PRO A 37 -8.63 -10.69 -5.34
CA PRO A 37 -10.07 -10.55 -5.49
C PRO A 37 -10.51 -9.12 -5.77
N ALA A 38 -9.88 -8.12 -5.14
CA ALA A 38 -10.20 -6.72 -5.35
C ALA A 38 -9.93 -6.29 -6.81
N THR A 39 -8.76 -6.63 -7.36
CA THR A 39 -8.44 -6.35 -8.77
C THR A 39 -9.40 -7.07 -9.72
N LYS A 40 -9.77 -8.32 -9.40
CA LYS A 40 -10.73 -9.10 -10.21
C LYS A 40 -12.13 -8.47 -10.22
N LEU A 41 -12.59 -7.98 -9.07
CA LEU A 41 -13.88 -7.29 -8.94
C LEU A 41 -13.88 -5.95 -9.70
N LEU A 42 -12.81 -5.16 -9.57
CA LEU A 42 -12.67 -3.89 -10.30
C LEU A 42 -12.65 -4.11 -11.81
N ASN A 43 -11.95 -5.15 -12.29
CA ASN A 43 -11.96 -5.52 -13.70
C ASN A 43 -13.36 -5.94 -14.18
N ALA A 44 -14.13 -6.66 -13.36
CA ALA A 44 -15.52 -7.01 -13.70
C ALA A 44 -16.44 -5.78 -13.79
N ASN A 45 -16.14 -4.71 -13.05
CA ASN A 45 -16.86 -3.44 -13.11
C ASN A 45 -16.38 -2.51 -14.26
N GLY A 46 -15.53 -3.00 -15.16
CA GLY A 46 -15.10 -2.24 -16.35
C GLY A 46 -13.98 -1.23 -16.09
N TRP A 47 -13.26 -1.32 -14.97
CA TRP A 47 -12.13 -0.43 -14.71
C TRP A 47 -10.95 -0.77 -15.61
N SER A 48 -10.19 0.25 -16.01
CA SER A 48 -8.93 0.10 -16.74
C SER A 48 -7.79 -0.31 -15.82
N LEU A 49 -6.72 -0.88 -16.40
CA LEU A 49 -5.52 -1.27 -15.65
C LEU A 49 -4.84 -0.07 -14.97
N GLY A 50 -4.90 1.11 -15.60
CA GLY A 50 -4.35 2.35 -15.05
C GLY A 50 -5.08 2.80 -13.77
N GLU A 51 -6.41 2.77 -13.78
CA GLU A 51 -7.23 3.15 -12.62
C GLU A 51 -7.00 2.23 -11.43
N MET A 52 -6.99 0.92 -11.66
CA MET A 52 -6.71 -0.05 -10.61
C MET A 52 -5.35 0.19 -9.96
N LYS A 53 -4.34 0.52 -10.76
CA LYS A 53 -2.99 0.79 -10.26
C LYS A 53 -2.94 2.06 -9.42
N ILE A 54 -3.53 3.15 -9.90
CA ILE A 54 -3.54 4.42 -9.14
C ILE A 54 -4.33 4.27 -7.83
N THR A 55 -5.50 3.62 -7.87
CA THR A 55 -6.26 3.36 -6.64
C THR A 55 -5.48 2.50 -5.65
N GLN A 56 -4.71 1.50 -6.13
CA GLN A 56 -3.82 0.72 -5.28
C GLN A 56 -2.74 1.59 -4.62
N GLU A 57 -2.11 2.51 -5.34
CA GLU A 57 -1.11 3.43 -4.78
C GLU A 57 -1.72 4.35 -3.72
N VAL A 58 -2.92 4.88 -3.96
CA VAL A 58 -3.66 5.69 -2.99
C VAL A 58 -3.94 4.90 -1.71
N VAL A 59 -4.50 3.68 -1.84
CA VAL A 59 -4.76 2.80 -0.68
C VAL A 59 -3.46 2.46 0.06
N THR A 60 -2.37 2.24 -0.67
CA THR A 60 -1.08 1.91 -0.08
C THR A 60 -0.55 3.07 0.74
N LEU A 61 -0.64 4.31 0.24
CA LEU A 61 -0.24 5.50 0.98
C LEU A 61 -1.13 5.75 2.21
N ILE A 62 -2.44 5.58 2.07
CA ILE A 62 -3.41 5.70 3.19
C ILE A 62 -3.11 4.70 4.31
N VAL A 63 -2.71 3.47 3.99
CA VAL A 63 -2.33 2.48 5.00
C VAL A 63 -0.92 2.75 5.53
N PHE A 64 -0.01 3.23 4.68
CA PHE A 64 1.39 3.47 5.03
C PHE A 64 1.58 4.62 6.02
N VAL A 65 0.87 5.73 5.87
CA VAL A 65 0.98 6.90 6.75
C VAL A 65 0.66 6.58 8.23
N PRO A 66 -0.51 6.03 8.60
CA PRO A 66 -0.80 5.64 9.98
C PRO A 66 0.13 4.52 10.44
N PHE A 67 0.45 3.56 9.56
CA PHE A 67 1.44 2.53 9.87
C PHE A 67 2.79 3.13 10.30
N MET A 68 3.29 4.14 9.60
CA MET A 68 4.53 4.82 9.96
C MET A 68 4.43 5.57 11.29
N ILE A 69 3.33 6.28 11.53
CA ILE A 69 3.12 7.05 12.76
C ILE A 69 3.00 6.12 13.98
N PHE A 70 2.14 5.10 13.91
CA PHE A 70 1.90 4.19 15.03
C PHE A 70 3.03 3.18 15.21
N LEU A 71 3.57 2.64 14.10
CA LEU A 71 4.61 1.63 14.17
C LEU A 71 5.98 2.27 14.37
N PHE A 72 6.42 3.18 13.52
CA PHE A 72 7.77 3.73 13.61
C PHE A 72 7.90 4.98 14.49
N LYS A 73 6.78 5.52 15.01
CA LYS A 73 6.75 6.77 15.81
C LYS A 73 7.51 7.92 15.14
N GLN A 74 7.62 7.91 13.81
CA GLN A 74 8.25 9.00 13.08
C GLN A 74 7.33 10.23 13.11
N PRO A 75 7.91 11.45 13.21
CA PRO A 75 7.12 12.66 13.20
C PRO A 75 6.37 12.77 11.87
N PHE A 76 5.08 13.08 11.96
CA PHE A 76 4.26 13.32 10.78
C PHE A 76 4.83 14.49 9.98
N LYS A 77 5.30 14.21 8.77
CA LYS A 77 5.79 15.23 7.84
C LYS A 77 4.66 15.71 6.94
N LEU A 78 4.59 17.03 6.74
CA LEU A 78 3.68 17.65 5.77
C LEU A 78 3.93 17.14 4.34
N ASP A 79 5.11 16.62 4.04
CA ASP A 79 5.46 16.01 2.75
C ASP A 79 4.48 14.89 2.35
N TYR A 80 3.96 14.10 3.31
CA TYR A 80 2.97 13.05 3.02
C TYR A 80 1.61 13.63 2.60
N VAL A 81 1.26 14.81 3.13
CA VAL A 81 0.03 15.51 2.73
C VAL A 81 0.17 16.03 1.31
N TRP A 82 1.31 16.63 0.97
CA TRP A 82 1.61 17.06 -0.40
C TRP A 82 1.64 15.91 -1.38
N ALA A 83 2.22 14.76 -0.99
CA ALA A 83 2.18 13.54 -1.80
C ALA A 83 0.74 13.05 -2.03
N MET A 84 -0.13 13.12 -1.01
CA MET A 84 -1.54 12.76 -1.13
C MET A 84 -2.29 13.70 -2.08
N PHE A 85 -2.03 15.02 -2.01
CA PHE A 85 -2.58 15.98 -2.98
C PHE A 85 -2.09 15.71 -4.41
N CYS A 86 -0.81 15.36 -4.59
CA CYS A 86 -0.27 14.99 -5.90
C CYS A 86 -0.96 13.74 -6.47
N LEU A 87 -1.21 12.73 -5.62
CA LEU A 87 -1.95 11.53 -6.01
C LEU A 87 -3.40 11.81 -6.37
N LEU A 88 -4.08 12.74 -5.69
CA LEU A 88 -5.42 13.18 -6.08
C LEU A 88 -5.44 13.77 -7.50
N GLY A 89 -4.40 14.54 -7.86
CA GLY A 89 -4.19 14.99 -9.23
C GLY A 89 -4.02 13.82 -10.21
N CYS A 90 -3.24 12.80 -9.83
CA CYS A 90 -3.05 11.60 -10.64
C CYS A 90 -4.36 10.81 -10.85
N VAL A 91 -5.17 10.64 -9.80
CA VAL A 91 -6.52 10.08 -9.87
C VAL A 91 -7.36 10.87 -10.86
N TYR A 92 -7.42 12.20 -10.73
CA TYR A 92 -8.18 13.04 -11.65
C TYR A 92 -7.78 12.83 -13.11
N PHE A 93 -6.48 12.81 -13.43
CA PHE A 93 -6.01 12.61 -14.81
C PHE A 93 -6.35 11.24 -15.37
N VAL A 94 -6.29 10.19 -14.55
CA VAL A 94 -6.56 8.82 -15.00
C VAL A 94 -8.06 8.58 -15.22
N PHE A 95 -8.91 9.12 -14.34
CA PHE A 95 -10.36 9.00 -14.48
C PHE A 95 -10.98 9.99 -15.48
N ARG A 96 -10.28 11.07 -15.87
CA ARG A 96 -10.80 12.04 -16.87
C ARG A 96 -11.12 11.43 -18.23
N ASN A 97 -10.46 10.32 -18.57
CA ASN A 97 -10.55 9.72 -19.90
C ASN A 97 -11.70 8.69 -20.00
N GLN A 98 -12.46 8.49 -18.91
CA GLN A 98 -13.66 7.64 -18.88
C GLN A 98 -14.98 8.41 -19.07
N SER A 99 -14.98 9.75 -19.08
CA SER A 99 -16.17 10.57 -19.33
C SER A 99 -16.42 10.84 -20.81
#